data_AF-A0A3S0PQU5-F1
#
_entry.id   AF-A0A3S0PQU5-F1
#
_cell.length_a   1.000
_cell.length_b   1.000
_cell.length_c   1.000
_cell.angle_alpha   90.00
_cell.angle_beta   90.00
_cell.angle_gamma   90.00
#
_symmetry.space_group_name_H-M   'P 1'
#
loop_
_entity.id
_entity.type
_entity.pdbx_description
1 polymer ?
#
loop_
_entity_poly.entity_id
_entity_poly.type
_entity_poly.pdbx_seq_one_letter_code
_entity_poly.pdbx_strand_id
1 'polypeptide(L)'
;MASSFVHPGALHTQADLDRMKTQVAHNAQPWTDGWDVLIKNSHASLNWTANPQAMVYRGYDGTHRENYAALFNDAAAAYALALRWKVSGDDAYADKAAAILDAWSKTLTGIDGTSDKFLASGIYGYQLANAAEIMRSYERWPAQDVARFKTMMLNVFYPMNHQFLLHHNGQKIDHYWANWDLANMSSMLAIGILADRRDIYDEAVEYFKHGAGNGSIEHVVWKVYPDGLGQTQESGRDQGHNTINVALLGAFCQMAWNQHDDLFGYDDNRALKGVEYIAKYNLGHDVPYTTYSNSDVTQPTISSTGRGNTRPVWELFYNHYVVLKGLDAPYLRMAAEKVRPEGGGGDYGPNSGGFDQLGYGTLTYTLK
;
A
#
# COMPACT_ATOMS: atom_id res chain seq x y z
N MET A 1 -28.12 -3.03 -10.59
CA MET A 1 -27.87 -3.00 -9.13
C MET A 1 -26.36 -2.92 -8.96
N ALA A 2 -25.84 -2.03 -8.12
CA ALA A 2 -24.42 -2.06 -7.78
C ALA A 2 -24.09 -3.41 -7.13
N SER A 3 -22.99 -4.04 -7.52
CA SER A 3 -22.53 -5.28 -6.88
C SER A 3 -22.16 -4.98 -5.42
N SER A 4 -22.52 -5.89 -4.50
CA SER A 4 -22.00 -5.86 -3.14
C SER A 4 -20.49 -6.07 -3.14
N PHE A 5 -19.79 -5.47 -2.18
CA PHE A 5 -18.37 -5.72 -1.97
C PHE A 5 -18.11 -7.16 -1.51
N VAL A 6 -16.96 -7.70 -1.92
CA VAL A 6 -16.40 -8.96 -1.44
C VAL A 6 -15.71 -8.71 -0.10
N HIS A 7 -15.99 -9.56 0.90
CA HIS A 7 -15.44 -9.48 2.25
C HIS A 7 -14.97 -10.84 2.79
N PRO A 8 -13.76 -10.93 3.40
CA PRO A 8 -12.69 -9.95 3.27
C PRO A 8 -12.28 -9.81 1.79
N GLY A 9 -12.03 -8.58 1.33
CA GLY A 9 -11.73 -8.35 -0.09
C GLY A 9 -10.94 -7.07 -0.40
N ALA A 10 -10.28 -6.47 0.58
CA ALA A 10 -9.27 -5.45 0.31
C ALA A 10 -7.99 -6.11 -0.23
N LEU A 11 -6.85 -6.07 0.47
CA LEU A 11 -5.62 -6.73 -0.01
C LEU A 11 -5.70 -8.26 -0.05
N HIS A 12 -6.46 -8.87 0.87
CA HIS A 12 -6.55 -10.32 1.01
C HIS A 12 -7.99 -10.80 0.96
N THR A 13 -8.25 -11.80 0.13
CA THR A 13 -9.51 -12.56 0.13
C THR A 13 -9.47 -13.69 1.16
N GLN A 14 -10.62 -14.30 1.46
CA GLN A 14 -10.65 -15.49 2.30
C GLN A 14 -9.80 -16.63 1.71
N ALA A 15 -9.79 -16.79 0.38
CA ALA A 15 -8.97 -17.78 -0.30
C ALA A 15 -7.46 -17.52 -0.14
N ASP A 16 -7.03 -16.25 -0.09
CA ASP A 16 -5.64 -15.90 0.19
C ASP A 16 -5.25 -16.28 1.62
N LEU A 17 -6.11 -15.96 2.59
CA LEU A 17 -5.91 -16.30 4.00
C LEU A 17 -5.84 -17.82 4.22
N ASP A 18 -6.74 -18.58 3.59
CA ASP A 18 -6.76 -20.04 3.66
C ASP A 18 -5.52 -20.67 2.99
N ARG A 19 -5.07 -20.08 1.86
CA ARG A 19 -3.82 -20.49 1.19
C ARG A 19 -2.62 -20.30 2.12
N MET A 20 -2.46 -19.12 2.72
CA MET A 20 -1.37 -18.85 3.67
C MET A 20 -1.35 -19.86 4.81
N LYS A 21 -2.51 -20.06 5.46
CA LYS A 21 -2.67 -21.01 6.57
C LYS A 21 -2.29 -22.44 6.15
N THR A 22 -2.81 -22.90 5.03
CA THR A 22 -2.57 -24.26 4.53
C THR A 22 -1.10 -24.49 4.19
N GLN A 23 -0.48 -23.55 3.48
CA GLN A 23 0.91 -23.70 3.04
C GLN A 23 1.89 -23.66 4.23
N VAL A 24 1.65 -22.78 5.21
CA VAL A 24 2.44 -22.75 6.45
C VAL A 24 2.27 -24.04 7.25
N ALA A 25 1.04 -24.54 7.39
CA ALA A 25 0.78 -25.82 8.09
C ALA A 25 1.46 -27.03 7.43
N HIS A 26 1.67 -26.98 6.11
CA HIS A 26 2.38 -28.00 5.35
C HIS A 26 3.91 -27.79 5.28
N ASN A 27 4.45 -26.75 5.91
CA ASN A 27 5.85 -26.35 5.80
C ASN A 27 6.29 -26.12 4.33
N ALA A 28 5.38 -25.60 3.50
CA ALA A 28 5.64 -25.37 2.09
C ALA A 28 6.45 -24.07 1.89
N GLN A 29 7.47 -24.16 1.04
CA GLN A 29 8.27 -22.99 0.65
C GLN A 29 7.67 -22.31 -0.60
N PRO A 30 7.75 -20.97 -0.69
CA PRO A 30 8.40 -20.02 0.23
C PRO A 30 7.52 -19.49 1.38
N TRP A 31 6.28 -19.99 1.57
CA TRP A 31 5.36 -19.46 2.59
C TRP A 31 5.92 -19.58 4.01
N THR A 32 6.60 -20.70 4.34
CA THR A 32 7.23 -20.87 5.65
C THR A 32 8.33 -19.84 5.90
N ASP A 33 9.15 -19.50 4.90
CA ASP A 33 10.16 -18.45 5.05
C ASP A 33 9.51 -17.07 5.30
N GLY A 34 8.43 -16.75 4.58
CA GLY A 34 7.66 -15.52 4.80
C GLY A 34 7.00 -15.48 6.18
N TRP A 35 6.47 -16.61 6.66
CA TRP A 35 5.92 -16.75 8.01
C TRP A 35 6.98 -16.54 9.09
N ASP A 36 8.18 -17.13 8.91
CA ASP A 36 9.28 -16.98 9.84
C ASP A 36 9.75 -15.53 9.98
N VAL A 37 9.70 -14.74 8.90
CA VAL A 37 9.96 -13.30 8.95
C VAL A 37 8.86 -12.59 9.75
N LEU A 38 7.59 -12.87 9.46
CA LEU A 38 6.46 -12.28 10.18
C LEU A 38 6.54 -12.54 11.70
N ILE A 39 6.80 -13.77 12.13
CA ILE A 39 6.76 -14.10 13.56
C ILE A 39 7.92 -13.51 14.37
N LYS A 40 9.03 -13.16 13.71
CA LYS A 40 10.21 -12.52 14.31
C LYS A 40 10.09 -11.00 14.39
N ASN A 41 9.22 -10.39 13.58
CA ASN A 41 9.03 -8.94 13.58
C ASN A 41 8.39 -8.47 14.90
N SER A 42 8.95 -7.42 15.51
CA SER A 42 8.47 -6.90 16.81
C SER A 42 7.04 -6.36 16.76
N HIS A 43 6.57 -5.90 15.59
CA HIS A 43 5.20 -5.46 15.36
C HIS A 43 4.19 -6.62 15.41
N ALA A 44 4.65 -7.87 15.23
CA ALA A 44 3.82 -9.07 15.33
C ALA A 44 3.76 -9.66 16.75
N SER A 45 4.26 -8.94 17.76
CA SER A 45 4.37 -9.41 19.14
C SER A 45 3.13 -9.10 19.99
N LEU A 46 2.70 -10.04 20.83
CA LEU A 46 1.65 -9.80 21.84
C LEU A 46 2.05 -8.80 22.93
N ASN A 47 3.35 -8.49 23.05
CA ASN A 47 3.86 -7.46 23.95
C ASN A 47 3.79 -6.05 23.34
N TRP A 48 3.34 -5.91 22.08
CA TRP A 48 3.12 -4.60 21.47
C TRP A 48 2.13 -3.77 22.30
N THR A 49 2.47 -2.50 22.49
CA THR A 49 1.66 -1.52 23.21
C THR A 49 1.35 -0.36 22.28
N ALA A 50 0.07 -0.17 21.97
CA ALA A 50 -0.41 0.90 21.11
C ALA A 50 -0.12 2.29 21.72
N ASN A 51 0.11 3.27 20.87
CA ASN A 51 0.35 4.66 21.25
C ASN A 51 -0.58 5.63 20.48
N PRO A 52 -1.92 5.50 20.63
CA PRO A 52 -2.87 6.32 19.88
C PRO A 52 -2.71 7.80 20.22
N GLN A 53 -2.80 8.65 19.19
CA GLN A 53 -2.70 10.10 19.32
C GLN A 53 -4.02 10.75 18.92
N ALA A 54 -4.43 11.80 19.64
CA ALA A 54 -5.63 12.56 19.27
C ALA A 54 -5.43 13.34 17.97
N MET A 55 -4.26 13.95 17.81
CA MET A 55 -3.82 14.61 16.59
C MET A 55 -2.52 13.98 16.11
N VAL A 56 -2.48 13.62 14.82
CA VAL A 56 -1.27 13.15 14.16
C VAL A 56 -0.70 14.28 13.29
N TYR A 57 0.52 14.70 13.58
CA TYR A 57 1.25 15.71 12.81
C TYR A 57 2.33 15.06 11.97
N ARG A 58 2.37 15.36 10.66
CA ARG A 58 3.45 14.99 9.75
C ARG A 58 4.06 16.24 9.10
N GLY A 59 5.37 16.39 9.28
CA GLY A 59 6.11 17.61 8.99
C GLY A 59 5.96 18.67 10.09
N TYR A 60 7.05 19.36 10.42
CA TYR A 60 7.03 20.46 11.39
C TYR A 60 6.43 21.73 10.78
N ASP A 61 5.28 22.16 11.29
CA ASP A 61 4.54 23.34 10.82
C ASP A 61 4.97 24.67 11.50
N GLY A 62 6.05 24.63 12.29
CA GLY A 62 6.50 25.76 13.11
C GLY A 62 5.94 25.79 14.54
N THR A 63 4.96 24.94 14.85
CA THR A 63 4.29 24.89 16.16
C THR A 63 4.24 23.47 16.74
N HIS A 64 3.81 22.50 15.94
CA HIS A 64 3.58 21.11 16.34
C HIS A 64 4.70 20.21 15.84
N ARG A 65 5.33 19.48 16.76
CA ARG A 65 6.34 18.47 16.40
C ARG A 65 5.68 17.28 15.74
N GLU A 66 6.38 16.69 14.78
CA GLU A 66 5.91 15.48 14.11
C GLU A 66 5.79 14.31 15.10
N ASN A 67 4.70 13.55 15.02
CA ASN A 67 4.41 12.38 15.86
C ASN A 67 3.82 11.19 15.09
N TYR A 68 3.74 11.29 13.76
CA TYR A 68 3.15 10.26 12.88
C TYR A 68 3.81 8.87 12.96
N ALA A 69 5.00 8.78 13.56
CA ALA A 69 5.61 7.50 13.91
C ALA A 69 4.73 6.64 14.82
N ALA A 70 3.96 7.24 15.72
CA ALA A 70 2.99 6.49 16.52
C ALA A 70 1.98 5.76 15.63
N LEU A 71 1.47 6.43 14.59
CA LEU A 71 0.46 5.89 13.69
C LEU A 71 1.00 4.78 12.79
N PHE A 72 2.15 4.97 12.15
CA PHE A 72 2.67 3.97 11.22
C PHE A 72 3.13 2.68 11.91
N ASN A 73 3.67 2.78 13.13
CA ASN A 73 4.09 1.59 13.88
C ASN A 73 2.86 0.78 14.32
N ASP A 74 1.81 1.45 14.81
CA ASP A 74 0.58 0.78 15.23
C ASP A 74 -0.22 0.21 14.04
N ALA A 75 -0.23 0.88 12.88
CA ALA A 75 -0.83 0.33 11.67
C ALA A 75 -0.11 -0.95 11.20
N ALA A 76 1.23 -0.94 11.21
CA ALA A 76 2.03 -2.12 10.91
C ALA A 76 1.79 -3.26 11.91
N ALA A 77 1.70 -2.95 13.21
CA ALA A 77 1.40 -3.94 14.24
C ALA A 77 0.01 -4.54 14.09
N ALA A 78 -1.03 -3.72 13.88
CA ALA A 78 -2.38 -4.21 13.67
C ALA A 78 -2.47 -5.17 12.48
N TYR A 79 -1.83 -4.84 11.36
CA TYR A 79 -1.79 -5.71 10.18
C TYR A 79 -0.99 -7.01 10.42
N ALA A 80 0.20 -6.91 11.01
CA ALA A 80 1.03 -8.08 11.29
C ALA A 80 0.34 -9.06 12.26
N LEU A 81 -0.30 -8.54 13.31
CA LEU A 81 -1.09 -9.33 14.26
C LEU A 81 -2.34 -9.94 13.62
N ALA A 82 -3.01 -9.23 12.71
CA ALA A 82 -4.12 -9.78 11.95
C ALA A 82 -3.69 -10.97 11.07
N LEU A 83 -2.52 -10.88 10.42
CA LEU A 83 -1.94 -12.01 9.68
C LEU A 83 -1.55 -13.17 10.62
N ARG A 84 -0.94 -12.87 11.78
CA ARG A 84 -0.64 -13.88 12.81
C ARG A 84 -1.90 -14.66 13.18
N TRP A 85 -3.01 -13.99 13.41
CA TRP A 85 -4.28 -14.63 13.72
C TRP A 85 -4.78 -15.51 12.56
N LYS A 86 -4.88 -14.97 11.35
CA LYS A 86 -5.43 -15.72 10.22
C LYS A 86 -4.66 -16.99 9.90
N VAL A 87 -3.33 -16.95 10.00
CA VAL A 87 -2.47 -18.10 9.70
C VAL A 87 -2.40 -19.09 10.87
N SER A 88 -2.20 -18.62 12.11
CA SER A 88 -2.05 -19.53 13.27
C SER A 88 -3.37 -20.02 13.86
N GLY A 89 -4.45 -19.25 13.71
CA GLY A 89 -5.72 -19.48 14.41
C GLY A 89 -5.71 -19.09 15.89
N ASP A 90 -4.66 -18.43 16.41
CA ASP A 90 -4.58 -18.00 17.80
C ASP A 90 -5.26 -16.64 18.00
N ASP A 91 -6.38 -16.65 18.72
CA ASP A 91 -7.21 -15.47 19.01
C ASP A 91 -6.47 -14.40 19.82
N ALA A 92 -5.37 -14.71 20.52
CA ALA A 92 -4.62 -13.69 21.25
C ALA A 92 -4.07 -12.60 20.30
N TYR A 93 -3.71 -12.96 19.07
CA TYR A 93 -3.26 -12.00 18.06
C TYR A 93 -4.43 -11.16 17.52
N ALA A 94 -5.62 -11.77 17.37
CA ALA A 94 -6.84 -11.07 16.98
C ALA A 94 -7.27 -10.06 18.05
N ASP A 95 -7.27 -10.47 19.32
CA ASP A 95 -7.56 -9.60 20.46
C ASP A 95 -6.62 -8.38 20.49
N LYS A 96 -5.32 -8.61 20.27
CA LYS A 96 -4.34 -7.51 20.21
C LYS A 96 -4.55 -6.60 19.00
N ALA A 97 -4.77 -7.15 17.81
CA ALA A 97 -5.02 -6.36 16.60
C ALA A 97 -6.27 -5.49 16.76
N ALA A 98 -7.38 -6.08 17.22
CA ALA A 98 -8.63 -5.38 17.50
C ALA A 98 -8.43 -4.28 18.55
N ALA A 99 -7.66 -4.54 19.62
CA ALA A 99 -7.37 -3.53 20.64
C ALA A 99 -6.59 -2.32 20.09
N ILE A 100 -5.64 -2.52 19.17
CA ILE A 100 -4.92 -1.42 18.52
C ILE A 100 -5.88 -0.58 17.67
N LEU A 101 -6.63 -1.23 16.77
CA LEU A 101 -7.60 -0.57 15.90
C LEU A 101 -8.64 0.22 16.72
N ASP A 102 -9.13 -0.41 17.78
CA ASP A 102 -10.08 0.16 18.71
C ASP A 102 -9.52 1.41 19.42
N ALA A 103 -8.29 1.33 19.94
CA ALA A 103 -7.63 2.42 20.65
C ALA A 103 -7.46 3.67 19.76
N TRP A 104 -7.10 3.49 18.49
CA TRP A 104 -7.05 4.59 17.52
C TRP A 104 -8.45 5.15 17.23
N SER A 105 -9.46 4.30 17.02
CA SER A 105 -10.85 4.74 16.75
C SER A 105 -11.49 5.56 17.87
N LYS A 106 -11.04 5.36 19.13
CA LYS A 106 -11.49 6.11 20.30
C LYS A 106 -10.79 7.46 20.46
N THR A 107 -9.61 7.62 19.86
CA THR A 107 -8.68 8.68 20.23
C THR A 107 -8.46 9.68 19.09
N LEU A 108 -8.23 9.19 17.88
CA LEU A 108 -7.84 10.03 16.74
C LEU A 108 -9.00 10.90 16.28
N THR A 109 -8.79 12.22 16.31
CA THR A 109 -9.76 13.22 15.86
C THR A 109 -9.29 13.99 14.64
N GLY A 110 -8.00 13.98 14.32
CA GLY A 110 -7.48 14.69 13.15
C GLY A 110 -6.03 14.36 12.79
N ILE A 111 -5.69 14.72 11.56
CA ILE A 111 -4.32 14.67 11.01
C ILE A 111 -4.00 16.09 10.54
N ASP A 112 -2.79 16.57 10.81
CA ASP A 112 -2.33 17.89 10.36
C ASP A 112 -0.80 17.95 10.16
N GLY A 113 -0.25 19.15 9.97
CA GLY A 113 1.16 19.42 9.71
C GLY A 113 1.36 20.16 8.39
N THR A 114 2.53 19.95 7.77
CA THR A 114 2.83 20.50 6.43
C THR A 114 1.95 19.81 5.38
N SER A 115 2.24 19.99 4.08
CA SER A 115 1.59 19.18 3.05
C SER A 115 1.74 17.68 3.31
N ASP A 116 2.79 17.23 3.99
CA ASP A 116 3.05 15.81 4.24
C ASP A 116 1.93 15.10 5.02
N LYS A 117 1.01 15.83 5.65
CA LYS A 117 -0.22 15.27 6.24
C LYS A 117 -1.06 14.46 5.26
N PHE A 118 -1.05 14.82 3.97
CA PHE A 118 -1.74 14.05 2.93
C PHE A 118 -1.09 12.68 2.70
N LEU A 119 0.24 12.57 2.85
CA LEU A 119 0.92 11.27 2.85
C LEU A 119 0.60 10.47 4.12
N ALA A 120 0.48 11.12 5.29
CA ALA A 120 0.05 10.44 6.50
C ALA A 120 -1.37 9.88 6.37
N SER A 121 -2.32 10.68 5.88
CA SER A 121 -3.69 10.22 5.66
C SER A 121 -3.74 9.13 4.59
N GLY A 122 -3.11 9.32 3.43
CA GLY A 122 -3.14 8.35 2.34
C GLY A 122 -2.51 7.01 2.72
N ILE A 123 -1.25 7.02 3.16
CA ILE A 123 -0.50 5.79 3.43
C ILE A 123 -1.10 5.06 4.63
N TYR A 124 -1.26 5.73 5.76
CA TYR A 124 -1.67 5.01 6.98
C TYR A 124 -3.17 4.71 6.99
N GLY A 125 -3.97 5.48 6.23
CA GLY A 125 -5.39 5.23 6.02
C GLY A 125 -5.65 3.90 5.32
N TYR A 126 -4.97 3.61 4.19
CA TYR A 126 -5.17 2.33 3.52
C TYR A 126 -4.67 1.15 4.36
N GLN A 127 -3.58 1.33 5.11
CA GLN A 127 -3.00 0.29 5.96
C GLN A 127 -3.94 -0.10 7.10
N LEU A 128 -4.47 0.90 7.82
CA LEU A 128 -5.47 0.70 8.87
C LEU A 128 -6.76 0.06 8.34
N ALA A 129 -7.25 0.52 7.19
CA ALA A 129 -8.43 -0.06 6.56
C ALA A 129 -8.23 -1.54 6.20
N ASN A 130 -7.05 -1.90 5.68
CA ASN A 130 -6.71 -3.29 5.34
C ASN A 130 -6.57 -4.18 6.58
N ALA A 131 -5.95 -3.69 7.65
CA ALA A 131 -5.90 -4.42 8.92
C ALA A 131 -7.31 -4.67 9.47
N ALA A 132 -8.17 -3.65 9.48
CA ALA A 132 -9.56 -3.77 9.92
C ALA A 132 -10.38 -4.71 9.03
N GLU A 133 -10.13 -4.73 7.72
CA GLU A 133 -10.83 -5.61 6.79
C GLU A 133 -10.50 -7.09 7.04
N ILE A 134 -9.25 -7.44 7.35
CA ILE A 134 -8.88 -8.81 7.78
C ILE A 134 -9.63 -9.17 9.07
N MET A 135 -9.73 -8.21 9.99
CA MET A 135 -10.38 -8.36 11.29
C MET A 135 -11.91 -8.37 11.22
N ARG A 136 -12.52 -8.09 10.07
CA ARG A 136 -14.00 -8.00 9.92
C ARG A 136 -14.72 -9.25 10.41
N SER A 137 -14.12 -10.43 10.23
CA SER A 137 -14.72 -11.71 10.63
C SER A 137 -14.44 -12.11 12.09
N TYR A 138 -13.81 -11.23 12.89
CA TYR A 138 -13.46 -11.57 14.26
C TYR A 138 -14.61 -11.27 15.22
N GLU A 139 -15.26 -12.31 15.72
CA GLU A 139 -16.49 -12.19 16.52
C GLU A 139 -16.31 -11.45 17.86
N ARG A 140 -15.09 -11.44 18.43
CA ARG A 140 -14.82 -10.73 19.68
C ARG A 140 -14.51 -9.24 19.48
N TRP A 141 -14.43 -8.74 18.24
CA TRP A 141 -14.40 -7.29 17.98
C TRP A 141 -15.84 -6.76 17.94
N PRO A 142 -16.31 -6.05 18.97
CA PRO A 142 -17.73 -5.71 19.08
C PRO A 142 -18.21 -4.86 17.91
N ALA A 143 -19.42 -5.14 17.40
CA ALA A 143 -19.98 -4.45 16.24
C ALA A 143 -20.01 -2.91 16.39
N GLN A 144 -20.22 -2.40 17.61
CA GLN A 144 -20.17 -0.97 17.91
C GLN A 144 -18.76 -0.36 17.77
N ASP A 145 -17.71 -1.15 18.03
CA ASP A 145 -16.33 -0.73 17.92
C ASP A 145 -15.88 -0.76 16.45
N VAL A 146 -16.31 -1.77 15.70
CA VAL A 146 -16.18 -1.81 14.23
C VAL A 146 -16.88 -0.59 13.60
N ALA A 147 -18.11 -0.27 14.01
CA ALA A 147 -18.85 0.88 13.48
C ALA A 147 -18.14 2.20 13.80
N ARG A 148 -17.60 2.36 15.01
CA ARG A 148 -16.79 3.54 15.37
C ARG A 148 -15.51 3.62 14.54
N PHE A 149 -14.82 2.50 14.32
CA PHE A 149 -13.65 2.46 13.47
C PHE A 149 -13.97 2.91 12.04
N LYS A 150 -15.02 2.34 11.42
CA LYS A 150 -15.51 2.79 10.09
C LYS A 150 -15.81 4.30 10.07
N THR A 151 -16.41 4.81 11.15
CA THR A 151 -16.73 6.24 11.30
C THR A 151 -15.47 7.10 11.36
N MET A 152 -14.43 6.67 12.11
CA MET A 152 -13.14 7.36 12.13
C MET A 152 -12.53 7.41 10.73
N MET A 153 -12.53 6.29 10.00
CA MET A 153 -12.00 6.25 8.63
C MET A 153 -12.73 7.22 7.69
N LEU A 154 -14.07 7.27 7.78
CA LEU A 154 -14.90 8.15 6.95
C LEU A 154 -14.82 9.64 7.33
N ASN A 155 -14.50 9.96 8.59
CA ASN A 155 -14.52 11.35 9.08
C ASN A 155 -13.14 11.99 9.19
N VAL A 156 -12.08 11.20 9.40
CA VAL A 156 -10.71 11.72 9.57
C VAL A 156 -9.89 11.54 8.29
N PHE A 157 -9.93 10.37 7.68
CA PHE A 157 -9.07 10.04 6.54
C PHE A 157 -9.69 10.44 5.20
N TYR A 158 -10.89 9.90 4.90
CA TYR A 158 -11.55 10.10 3.60
C TYR A 158 -11.66 11.58 3.18
N PRO A 159 -12.14 12.52 4.02
CA PRO A 159 -12.32 13.90 3.58
C PRO A 159 -10.99 14.55 3.18
N MET A 160 -9.90 14.23 3.88
CA MET A 160 -8.57 14.72 3.53
C MET A 160 -8.08 14.10 2.21
N ASN A 161 -8.29 12.80 2.00
CA ASN A 161 -7.89 12.14 0.76
C ASN A 161 -8.66 12.69 -0.45
N HIS A 162 -9.97 12.84 -0.31
CA HIS A 162 -10.85 13.40 -1.34
C HIS A 162 -10.46 14.85 -1.68
N GLN A 163 -10.26 15.69 -0.67
CA GLN A 163 -9.83 17.08 -0.88
C GLN A 163 -8.45 17.17 -1.56
N PHE A 164 -7.55 16.24 -1.28
CA PHE A 164 -6.26 16.19 -1.98
C PHE A 164 -6.43 15.92 -3.47
N LEU A 165 -7.24 14.94 -3.86
CA LEU A 165 -7.46 14.61 -5.28
C LEU A 165 -8.20 15.71 -6.06
N LEU A 166 -9.03 16.51 -5.38
CA LEU A 166 -9.77 17.61 -6.01
C LEU A 166 -8.94 18.89 -6.16
N HIS A 167 -8.09 19.19 -5.19
CA HIS A 167 -7.50 20.52 -5.06
C HIS A 167 -5.98 20.53 -4.99
N HIS A 168 -5.34 19.36 -4.83
CA HIS A 168 -3.88 19.21 -4.72
C HIS A 168 -3.29 20.25 -3.77
N ASN A 169 -3.91 20.39 -2.59
CA ASN A 169 -3.51 21.37 -1.56
C ASN A 169 -3.33 22.81 -2.10
N GLY A 170 -4.17 23.22 -3.07
CA GLY A 170 -4.11 24.54 -3.71
C GLY A 170 -2.96 24.74 -4.70
N GLN A 171 -2.23 23.67 -5.04
CA GLN A 171 -1.11 23.70 -5.98
C GLN A 171 -1.56 23.36 -7.40
N LYS A 172 -0.64 23.51 -8.36
CA LYS A 172 -0.85 23.03 -9.73
C LYS A 172 -1.04 21.51 -9.74
N ILE A 173 -1.81 21.02 -10.71
CA ILE A 173 -2.21 19.61 -10.79
C ILE A 173 -1.03 18.63 -10.89
N ASP A 174 0.09 19.09 -11.46
CA ASP A 174 1.31 18.32 -11.69
C ASP A 174 2.41 18.58 -10.64
N HIS A 175 2.11 19.37 -9.60
CA HIS A 175 3.04 19.73 -8.53
C HIS A 175 3.45 18.53 -7.67
N TYR A 176 2.45 17.77 -7.20
CA TYR A 176 2.69 16.62 -6.33
C TYR A 176 3.09 15.38 -7.14
N TRP A 177 4.09 14.65 -6.65
CA TRP A 177 4.59 13.42 -7.27
C TRP A 177 3.56 12.30 -7.20
N ALA A 178 3.68 11.31 -8.10
CA ALA A 178 2.74 10.19 -8.24
C ALA A 178 2.39 9.49 -6.91
N ASN A 179 3.35 9.30 -6.01
CA ASN A 179 3.12 8.64 -4.72
C ASN A 179 2.05 9.33 -3.86
N TRP A 180 1.85 10.64 -4.02
CA TRP A 180 0.88 11.40 -3.23
C TRP A 180 -0.55 11.06 -3.63
N ASP A 181 -0.88 11.14 -4.92
CA ASP A 181 -2.19 10.75 -5.44
C ASP A 181 -2.42 9.26 -5.17
N LEU A 182 -1.44 8.41 -5.45
CA LEU A 182 -1.52 6.96 -5.24
C LEU A 182 -1.80 6.60 -3.78
N ALA A 183 -1.21 7.30 -2.82
CA ALA A 183 -1.47 7.08 -1.40
C ALA A 183 -2.91 7.46 -1.04
N ASN A 184 -3.36 8.65 -1.44
CA ASN A 184 -4.69 9.15 -1.12
C ASN A 184 -5.79 8.32 -1.76
N MET A 185 -5.64 7.94 -3.03
CA MET A 185 -6.61 7.08 -3.71
C MET A 185 -6.62 5.64 -3.15
N SER A 186 -5.47 5.10 -2.73
CA SER A 186 -5.42 3.79 -2.06
C SER A 186 -6.17 3.80 -0.73
N SER A 187 -6.07 4.89 0.04
CA SER A 187 -6.87 5.10 1.25
C SER A 187 -8.36 5.14 0.92
N MET A 188 -8.77 5.94 -0.07
CA MET A 188 -10.16 6.03 -0.51
C MET A 188 -10.71 4.66 -0.93
N LEU A 189 -9.98 3.93 -1.77
CA LEU A 189 -10.39 2.60 -2.24
C LEU A 189 -10.59 1.63 -1.07
N ALA A 190 -9.62 1.57 -0.14
CA ALA A 190 -9.67 0.70 1.03
C ALA A 190 -10.81 1.08 1.99
N ILE A 191 -11.05 2.38 2.20
CA ILE A 191 -12.16 2.89 3.01
C ILE A 191 -13.50 2.58 2.36
N GLY A 192 -13.61 2.72 1.03
CA GLY A 192 -14.79 2.37 0.25
C GLY A 192 -15.19 0.90 0.45
N ILE A 193 -14.22 -0.01 0.36
CA ILE A 193 -14.43 -1.44 0.65
C ILE A 193 -14.84 -1.61 2.13
N LEU A 194 -14.02 -1.13 3.08
CA LEU A 194 -14.26 -1.33 4.50
C LEU A 194 -15.64 -0.81 4.95
N ALA A 195 -16.03 0.38 4.48
CA ALA A 195 -17.25 1.05 4.90
C ALA A 195 -18.47 0.72 4.03
N ASP A 196 -18.33 -0.21 3.08
CA ASP A 196 -19.40 -0.57 2.15
C ASP A 196 -19.91 0.66 1.33
N ARG A 197 -18.98 1.56 0.97
CA ARG A 197 -19.22 2.83 0.26
C ARG A 197 -18.75 2.77 -1.19
N ARG A 198 -19.64 2.30 -2.07
CA ARG A 198 -19.35 2.13 -3.51
C ARG A 198 -19.04 3.44 -4.22
N ASP A 199 -19.65 4.54 -3.81
CA ASP A 199 -19.38 5.87 -4.34
C ASP A 199 -17.93 6.32 -4.11
N ILE A 200 -17.36 6.08 -2.92
CA ILE A 200 -15.95 6.38 -2.62
C ILE A 200 -15.01 5.48 -3.43
N TYR A 201 -15.36 4.20 -3.55
CA TYR A 201 -14.60 3.24 -4.34
C TYR A 201 -14.56 3.63 -5.83
N ASP A 202 -15.73 3.93 -6.41
CA ASP A 202 -15.86 4.29 -7.82
C ASP A 202 -15.09 5.57 -8.14
N GLU A 203 -15.11 6.56 -7.25
CA GLU A 203 -14.32 7.78 -7.38
C GLU A 203 -12.82 7.47 -7.47
N ALA A 204 -12.30 6.60 -6.59
CA ALA A 204 -10.89 6.23 -6.62
C ALA A 204 -10.51 5.47 -7.90
N VAL A 205 -11.34 4.52 -8.35
CA VAL A 205 -11.13 3.76 -9.60
C VAL A 205 -11.19 4.67 -10.83
N GLU A 206 -12.13 5.61 -10.86
CA GLU A 206 -12.24 6.59 -11.95
C GLU A 206 -11.01 7.49 -11.99
N TYR A 207 -10.53 7.96 -10.84
CA TYR A 207 -9.30 8.75 -10.76
C TYR A 207 -8.07 7.97 -11.25
N PHE A 208 -7.99 6.66 -10.99
CA PHE A 208 -6.89 5.83 -11.51
C PHE A 208 -6.86 5.81 -13.04
N LYS A 209 -8.04 5.76 -13.68
CA LYS A 209 -8.16 5.67 -15.13
C LYS A 209 -8.05 7.03 -15.81
N HIS A 210 -8.65 8.05 -15.22
CA HIS A 210 -8.96 9.33 -15.89
C HIS A 210 -8.68 10.57 -15.02
N GLY A 211 -8.02 10.40 -13.87
CA GLY A 211 -7.65 11.49 -12.98
C GLY A 211 -6.65 12.46 -13.61
N ALA A 212 -6.78 13.74 -13.25
CA ALA A 212 -5.95 14.80 -13.82
C ALA A 212 -4.55 14.87 -13.19
N GLY A 213 -4.37 14.42 -11.95
CA GLY A 213 -3.08 14.43 -11.25
C GLY A 213 -2.19 13.24 -11.55
N ASN A 214 -1.01 13.21 -10.94
CA ASN A 214 0.05 12.23 -11.24
C ASN A 214 -0.26 10.80 -10.78
N GLY A 215 -1.37 10.53 -10.09
CA GLY A 215 -1.78 9.17 -9.69
C GLY A 215 -2.63 8.42 -10.71
N SER A 216 -3.13 9.07 -11.76
CA SER A 216 -3.75 8.34 -12.86
C SER A 216 -2.68 7.54 -13.60
N ILE A 217 -3.00 6.33 -14.03
CA ILE A 217 -2.01 5.36 -14.51
C ILE A 217 -1.23 5.86 -15.73
N GLU A 218 -1.87 6.66 -16.58
CA GLU A 218 -1.22 7.30 -17.72
C GLU A 218 -0.23 8.38 -17.33
N HIS A 219 -0.36 9.00 -16.16
CA HIS A 219 0.61 9.96 -15.63
C HIS A 219 1.68 9.28 -14.77
N VAL A 220 1.31 8.24 -14.02
CA VAL A 220 2.27 7.43 -13.24
C VAL A 220 3.31 6.81 -14.18
N VAL A 221 2.86 6.18 -15.26
CA VAL A 221 3.71 5.61 -16.33
C VAL A 221 3.49 6.44 -17.60
N TRP A 222 4.06 7.64 -17.60
CA TRP A 222 3.81 8.66 -18.63
C TRP A 222 4.47 8.42 -19.98
N LYS A 223 5.52 7.58 -20.03
CA LYS A 223 6.23 7.28 -21.27
C LYS A 223 6.43 5.79 -21.45
N VAL A 224 5.74 5.21 -22.42
CA VAL A 224 6.00 3.84 -22.89
C VAL A 224 6.95 3.89 -24.10
N TYR A 225 7.97 3.06 -24.08
CA TYR A 225 8.99 2.93 -25.13
C TYR A 225 8.64 1.83 -26.14
N PRO A 226 9.25 1.85 -27.35
CA PRO A 226 9.02 0.82 -28.35
C PRO A 226 9.35 -0.61 -27.91
N ASP A 227 10.24 -0.78 -26.92
CA ASP A 227 10.59 -2.08 -26.32
C ASP A 227 9.59 -2.55 -25.23
N GLY A 228 8.52 -1.78 -25.00
CA GLY A 228 7.46 -2.09 -24.04
C GLY A 228 7.71 -1.60 -22.62
N LEU A 229 8.91 -1.10 -22.30
CA LEU A 229 9.19 -0.55 -20.97
C LEU A 229 8.49 0.79 -20.75
N GLY A 230 8.05 1.04 -19.52
CA GLY A 230 7.37 2.27 -19.13
C GLY A 230 8.18 3.12 -18.15
N GLN A 231 8.69 4.28 -18.57
CA GLN A 231 9.27 5.22 -17.63
C GLN A 231 8.18 5.82 -16.74
N THR A 232 8.43 5.73 -15.43
CA THR A 232 7.56 6.27 -14.41
C THR A 232 7.91 7.71 -14.06
N GLN A 233 6.91 8.45 -13.58
CA GLN A 233 6.96 9.87 -13.27
C GLN A 233 8.09 10.25 -12.31
N GLU A 234 8.41 9.37 -11.34
CA GLU A 234 9.44 9.63 -10.33
C GLU A 234 10.86 9.16 -10.71
N SER A 235 11.05 8.62 -11.92
CA SER A 235 12.34 8.04 -12.33
C SER A 235 13.52 9.02 -12.26
N GLY A 236 13.28 10.30 -12.55
CA GLY A 236 14.31 11.35 -12.50
C GLY A 236 14.54 11.94 -11.11
N ARG A 237 13.72 11.59 -10.11
CA ARG A 237 13.79 12.13 -8.73
C ARG A 237 14.80 11.32 -7.91
N ASP A 238 14.42 10.09 -7.55
CA ASP A 238 15.26 9.08 -6.91
C ASP A 238 14.52 7.75 -6.91
N GLN A 239 15.25 6.66 -6.69
CA GLN A 239 14.67 5.31 -6.72
C GLN A 239 13.94 4.94 -5.43
N GLY A 240 14.21 5.66 -4.32
CA GLY A 240 13.52 5.47 -3.06
C GLY A 240 12.03 5.80 -3.16
N HIS A 241 11.68 6.90 -3.83
CA HIS A 241 10.30 7.27 -4.10
C HIS A 241 9.71 6.55 -5.32
N ASN A 242 10.52 6.31 -6.36
CA ASN A 242 10.04 5.57 -7.51
C ASN A 242 9.56 4.16 -7.14
N THR A 243 10.22 3.50 -6.18
CA THR A 243 9.79 2.20 -5.65
C THR A 243 8.60 2.27 -4.70
N ILE A 244 8.26 3.43 -4.10
CA ILE A 244 6.99 3.62 -3.38
C ILE A 244 5.81 3.50 -4.35
N ASN A 245 5.95 4.00 -5.58
CA ASN A 245 4.89 3.89 -6.58
C ASN A 245 4.57 2.43 -6.90
N VAL A 246 5.56 1.53 -6.89
CA VAL A 246 5.33 0.08 -7.00
C VAL A 246 4.47 -0.40 -5.84
N ALA A 247 4.80 -0.04 -4.60
CA ALA A 247 4.02 -0.45 -3.43
C ALA A 247 2.54 -0.02 -3.51
N LEU A 248 2.31 1.26 -3.81
CA LEU A 248 0.96 1.84 -3.80
C LEU A 248 0.14 1.40 -5.01
N LEU A 249 0.74 1.33 -6.21
CA LEU A 249 0.07 0.76 -7.40
C LEU A 249 -0.31 -0.69 -7.16
N GLY A 250 0.60 -1.49 -6.59
CA GLY A 250 0.35 -2.89 -6.29
C GLY A 250 -0.82 -3.06 -5.33
N ALA A 251 -0.83 -2.29 -4.24
CA ALA A 251 -1.93 -2.31 -3.27
C ALA A 251 -3.26 -1.88 -3.90
N PHE A 252 -3.27 -0.80 -4.68
CA PHE A 252 -4.46 -0.30 -5.35
C PHE A 252 -5.04 -1.32 -6.33
N CYS A 253 -4.20 -1.87 -7.22
CA CYS A 253 -4.62 -2.85 -8.21
C CYS A 253 -5.09 -4.15 -7.54
N GLN A 254 -4.44 -4.60 -6.47
CA GLN A 254 -4.83 -5.81 -5.73
C GLN A 254 -6.19 -5.65 -5.05
N MET A 255 -6.42 -4.51 -4.39
CA MET A 255 -7.72 -4.21 -3.79
C MET A 255 -8.83 -4.16 -4.85
N ALA A 256 -8.57 -3.58 -6.02
CA ALA A 256 -9.55 -3.56 -7.11
C ALA A 256 -9.79 -4.96 -7.70
N TRP A 257 -8.73 -5.74 -7.91
CA TRP A 257 -8.78 -7.11 -8.42
C TRP A 257 -9.65 -8.02 -7.54
N ASN A 258 -9.50 -7.89 -6.22
CA ASN A 258 -10.30 -8.64 -5.25
C ASN A 258 -11.79 -8.24 -5.24
N GLN A 259 -12.13 -7.10 -5.85
CA GLN A 259 -13.51 -6.65 -6.11
C GLN A 259 -13.96 -6.90 -7.56
N HIS A 260 -13.20 -7.69 -8.32
CA HIS A 260 -13.45 -8.05 -9.71
C HIS A 260 -13.24 -6.93 -10.74
N ASP A 261 -12.52 -5.86 -10.38
CA ASP A 261 -12.13 -4.78 -11.28
C ASP A 261 -10.65 -4.97 -11.70
N ASP A 262 -10.40 -5.37 -12.97
CA ASP A 262 -9.04 -5.67 -13.49
C ASP A 262 -8.25 -4.41 -13.84
N LEU A 263 -7.68 -3.75 -12.82
CA LEU A 263 -6.80 -2.60 -12.99
C LEU A 263 -5.35 -2.97 -13.29
N PHE A 264 -4.93 -4.22 -13.04
CA PHE A 264 -3.64 -4.73 -13.49
C PHE A 264 -3.60 -4.78 -15.03
N GLY A 265 -4.65 -5.30 -15.65
CA GLY A 265 -4.79 -5.38 -17.11
C GLY A 265 -5.09 -4.07 -17.81
N TYR A 266 -5.43 -3.01 -17.07
CA TYR A 266 -5.87 -1.74 -17.65
C TYR A 266 -4.77 -1.07 -18.49
N ASP A 267 -5.19 -0.47 -19.60
CA ASP A 267 -4.34 0.20 -20.60
C ASP A 267 -3.13 -0.66 -21.04
N ASP A 268 -3.44 -1.88 -21.49
CA ASP A 268 -2.45 -2.84 -21.98
C ASP A 268 -1.35 -3.12 -20.95
N ASN A 269 -1.77 -3.48 -19.73
CA ASN A 269 -0.89 -3.75 -18.58
C ASN A 269 0.08 -2.59 -18.30
N ARG A 270 -0.35 -1.32 -18.39
CA ARG A 270 0.55 -0.17 -18.19
C ARG A 270 1.29 -0.21 -16.85
N ALA A 271 0.64 -0.72 -15.80
CA ALA A 271 1.30 -0.94 -14.50
C ALA A 271 2.48 -1.92 -14.60
N LEU A 272 2.35 -3.05 -15.33
CA LEU A 272 3.46 -3.97 -15.55
C LEU A 272 4.63 -3.28 -16.27
N LYS A 273 4.36 -2.50 -17.31
CA LYS A 273 5.39 -1.77 -18.07
C LYS A 273 6.23 -0.86 -17.17
N GLY A 274 5.56 -0.17 -16.25
CA GLY A 274 6.22 0.66 -15.22
C GLY A 274 7.03 -0.13 -14.21
N VAL A 275 6.44 -1.19 -13.65
CA VAL A 275 7.10 -2.04 -12.64
C VAL A 275 8.32 -2.75 -13.22
N GLU A 276 8.24 -3.27 -14.44
CA GLU A 276 9.34 -3.92 -15.14
C GLU A 276 10.49 -2.94 -15.41
N TYR A 277 10.18 -1.69 -15.79
CA TYR A 277 11.16 -0.62 -15.96
C TYR A 277 11.89 -0.32 -14.63
N ILE A 278 11.16 -0.14 -13.53
CA ILE A 278 11.74 0.14 -12.22
C ILE A 278 12.62 -1.04 -11.76
N ALA A 279 12.13 -2.27 -11.92
CA ALA A 279 12.86 -3.48 -11.56
C ALA A 279 14.18 -3.59 -12.35
N LYS A 280 14.11 -3.42 -13.68
CA LYS A 280 15.30 -3.45 -14.55
C LYS A 280 16.36 -2.45 -14.10
N TYR A 281 15.96 -1.21 -13.84
CA TYR A 281 16.90 -0.18 -13.42
C TYR A 281 17.51 -0.46 -12.04
N ASN A 282 16.70 -0.90 -11.06
CA ASN A 282 17.17 -1.18 -9.71
C ASN A 282 17.95 -2.50 -9.57
N LEU A 283 17.88 -3.38 -10.57
CA LEU A 283 18.77 -4.54 -10.71
C LEU A 283 20.15 -4.16 -11.28
N GLY A 284 20.37 -2.90 -11.65
CA GLY A 284 21.65 -2.40 -12.15
C GLY A 284 21.76 -2.34 -13.67
N HIS A 285 20.69 -2.66 -14.41
CA HIS A 285 20.66 -2.53 -15.87
C HIS A 285 20.25 -1.13 -16.31
N ASP A 286 20.66 -0.73 -17.51
CA ASP A 286 20.25 0.54 -18.09
C ASP A 286 18.83 0.47 -18.68
N VAL A 287 18.16 1.62 -18.68
CA VAL A 287 16.81 1.81 -19.21
C VAL A 287 16.78 3.08 -20.07
N PRO A 288 15.94 3.12 -21.11
CA PRO A 288 15.75 4.36 -21.87
C PRO A 288 15.16 5.45 -20.98
N TYR A 289 15.56 6.71 -21.20
CA TYR A 289 15.04 7.84 -20.42
C TYR A 289 14.75 9.03 -21.32
N THR A 290 13.57 9.61 -21.14
CA THR A 290 13.10 10.84 -21.79
C THR A 290 13.04 11.90 -20.69
N THR A 291 13.58 13.09 -20.96
CA THR A 291 13.50 14.23 -20.03
C THR A 291 12.07 14.41 -19.53
N TYR A 292 11.91 14.36 -18.21
CA TYR A 292 10.65 14.64 -17.55
C TYR A 292 10.64 16.10 -17.09
N SER A 293 9.52 16.79 -17.32
CA SER A 293 9.30 18.16 -16.85
C SER A 293 7.87 18.29 -16.33
N ASN A 294 7.72 18.99 -15.21
CA ASN A 294 6.43 19.45 -14.68
C ASN A 294 6.52 20.95 -14.38
N SER A 295 5.54 21.48 -13.65
CA SER A 295 5.50 22.89 -13.27
C SER A 295 6.65 23.39 -12.41
N ASP A 296 7.39 22.51 -11.74
CA ASP A 296 8.39 22.86 -10.71
C ASP A 296 9.81 22.44 -11.08
N VAL A 297 9.98 21.34 -11.81
CA VAL A 297 11.29 20.76 -12.09
C VAL A 297 11.41 20.27 -13.53
N THR A 298 12.66 20.18 -13.99
CA THR A 298 13.04 19.47 -15.21
C THR A 298 14.17 18.51 -14.89
N GLN A 299 13.97 17.24 -15.21
CA GLN A 299 14.86 16.12 -14.89
C GLN A 299 15.39 15.53 -16.21
N PRO A 300 16.56 15.98 -16.70
CA PRO A 300 17.09 15.57 -18.00
C PRO A 300 17.65 14.14 -18.01
N THR A 301 17.88 13.55 -16.84
CA THR A 301 18.46 12.21 -16.70
C THR A 301 17.75 11.42 -15.61
N ILE A 302 17.74 10.10 -15.74
CA ILE A 302 17.32 9.20 -14.66
C ILE A 302 18.23 9.37 -13.43
N SER A 303 17.64 9.33 -12.23
CA SER A 303 18.38 9.50 -10.98
C SER A 303 18.92 8.17 -10.46
N SER A 304 20.23 8.10 -10.20
CA SER A 304 20.88 6.94 -9.56
C SER A 304 20.77 6.96 -8.03
N THR A 305 20.24 8.04 -7.44
CA THR A 305 20.07 8.16 -5.99
C THR A 305 19.15 7.05 -5.47
N GLY A 306 19.65 6.26 -4.53
CA GLY A 306 18.94 5.12 -3.94
C GLY A 306 18.80 3.90 -4.87
N ARG A 307 19.48 3.87 -6.02
CA ARG A 307 19.40 2.75 -6.97
C ARG A 307 19.81 1.44 -6.32
N GLY A 308 18.94 0.43 -6.47
CA GLY A 308 19.15 -0.90 -5.91
C GLY A 308 18.75 -1.05 -4.45
N ASN A 309 18.11 -0.03 -3.85
CA ASN A 309 17.51 -0.16 -2.53
C ASN A 309 16.44 -1.27 -2.52
N THR A 310 16.33 -1.95 -1.39
CA THR A 310 15.43 -3.08 -1.20
C THR A 310 14.12 -2.60 -0.57
N ARG A 311 12.97 -3.02 -1.11
CA ARG A 311 11.63 -2.82 -0.56
C ARG A 311 10.76 -4.07 -0.79
N PRO A 312 9.76 -4.37 0.06
CA PRO A 312 8.90 -5.54 -0.06
C PRO A 312 7.70 -5.25 -0.97
N VAL A 313 7.94 -5.14 -2.27
CA VAL A 313 6.96 -4.62 -3.24
C VAL A 313 6.84 -5.48 -4.50
N TRP A 314 7.60 -6.56 -4.61
CA TRP A 314 7.78 -7.30 -5.86
C TRP A 314 6.88 -8.53 -5.94
N GLU A 315 6.67 -9.20 -4.80
CA GLU A 315 5.92 -10.46 -4.73
C GLU A 315 4.50 -10.36 -5.28
N LEU A 316 3.81 -9.25 -4.96
CA LEU A 316 2.45 -8.99 -5.43
C LEU A 316 2.40 -9.02 -6.96
N PHE A 317 3.23 -8.20 -7.60
CA PHE A 317 3.23 -8.09 -9.05
C PHE A 317 3.75 -9.34 -9.73
N TYR A 318 4.80 -9.96 -9.18
CA TYR A 318 5.33 -11.21 -9.72
C TYR A 318 4.26 -12.30 -9.74
N ASN A 319 3.56 -12.50 -8.62
CA ASN A 319 2.54 -13.52 -8.54
C ASN A 319 1.32 -13.19 -9.43
N HIS A 320 0.93 -11.93 -9.52
CA HIS A 320 -0.16 -11.54 -10.41
C HIS A 320 0.20 -11.73 -11.89
N TYR A 321 1.27 -11.10 -12.38
CA TYR A 321 1.56 -11.08 -13.82
C TYR A 321 2.24 -12.36 -14.31
N VAL A 322 3.23 -12.87 -13.57
CA VAL A 322 4.05 -14.00 -14.04
C VAL A 322 3.41 -15.33 -13.66
N VAL A 323 2.94 -15.47 -12.42
CA VAL A 323 2.41 -16.76 -11.95
C VAL A 323 0.97 -16.98 -12.38
N LEU A 324 0.08 -16.01 -12.16
CA LEU A 324 -1.34 -16.10 -12.45
C LEU A 324 -1.66 -15.84 -13.93
N LYS A 325 -1.16 -14.72 -14.50
CA LYS A 325 -1.45 -14.36 -15.91
C LYS A 325 -0.49 -15.02 -16.93
N GLY A 326 0.62 -15.60 -16.47
CA GLY A 326 1.58 -16.29 -17.35
C GLY A 326 2.36 -15.36 -18.28
N LEU A 327 2.45 -14.07 -17.97
CA LEU A 327 3.18 -13.08 -18.76
C LEU A 327 4.69 -13.18 -18.52
N ASP A 328 5.47 -12.76 -19.52
CA ASP A 328 6.92 -12.64 -19.39
C ASP A 328 7.29 -11.27 -18.80
N ALA A 329 7.95 -11.29 -17.65
CA ALA A 329 8.41 -10.11 -16.91
C ALA A 329 9.72 -10.48 -16.18
N PRO A 330 10.83 -10.65 -16.93
CA PRO A 330 12.07 -11.21 -16.40
C PRO A 330 12.67 -10.38 -15.27
N TYR A 331 12.63 -9.04 -15.35
CA TYR A 331 13.21 -8.17 -14.34
C TYR A 331 12.36 -8.13 -13.07
N LEU A 332 11.03 -8.15 -13.19
CA LEU A 332 10.13 -8.33 -12.06
C LEU A 332 10.37 -9.68 -11.36
N ARG A 333 10.54 -10.77 -12.11
CA ARG A 333 10.91 -12.08 -11.55
C ARG A 333 12.23 -12.00 -10.77
N MET A 334 13.28 -11.46 -11.39
CA MET A 334 14.59 -11.30 -10.74
C MET A 334 14.52 -10.42 -9.49
N ALA A 335 13.72 -9.35 -9.51
CA ALA A 335 13.54 -8.49 -8.36
C ALA A 335 12.83 -9.23 -7.20
N ALA A 336 11.75 -9.97 -7.48
CA ALA A 336 11.07 -10.78 -6.48
C ALA A 336 11.99 -11.85 -5.88
N GLU A 337 12.76 -12.57 -6.72
CA GLU A 337 13.74 -13.55 -6.28
C GLU A 337 14.86 -12.95 -5.42
N LYS A 338 15.35 -11.75 -5.77
CA LYS A 338 16.39 -11.05 -5.02
C LYS A 338 15.94 -10.62 -3.62
N VAL A 339 14.68 -10.23 -3.47
CA VAL A 339 14.18 -9.65 -2.21
C VAL A 339 13.59 -10.71 -1.26
N ARG A 340 13.16 -11.87 -1.78
CA ARG A 340 12.61 -12.96 -0.98
C ARG A 340 13.53 -13.42 0.18
N PRO A 341 12.96 -13.76 1.35
CA PRO A 341 11.58 -13.49 1.77
C PRO A 341 11.36 -12.00 2.12
N GLU A 342 10.23 -11.44 1.67
CA GLU A 342 9.85 -10.05 1.96
C GLU A 342 9.39 -9.87 3.41
N GLY A 343 9.97 -8.90 4.12
CA GLY A 343 9.55 -8.47 5.46
C GLY A 343 8.46 -7.41 5.45
N GLY A 344 8.18 -6.83 6.61
CA GLY A 344 7.13 -5.82 6.80
C GLY A 344 7.61 -4.58 7.55
N GLY A 345 6.71 -4.00 8.35
CA GLY A 345 6.96 -2.75 9.08
C GLY A 345 8.28 -2.76 9.84
N GLY A 346 9.13 -1.78 9.55
CA GLY A 346 10.42 -1.57 10.21
C GLY A 346 11.60 -2.38 9.65
N ASP A 347 11.36 -3.44 8.86
CA ASP A 347 12.44 -4.29 8.31
C ASP A 347 13.30 -3.56 7.26
N TYR A 348 12.78 -2.46 6.70
CA TYR A 348 13.41 -1.64 5.66
C TYR A 348 13.82 -0.25 6.15
N GLY A 349 13.93 -0.08 7.47
CA GLY A 349 14.39 1.14 8.13
C GLY A 349 13.43 1.64 9.21
N PRO A 350 13.92 2.39 10.21
CA PRO A 350 13.12 2.82 11.37
C PRO A 350 12.23 4.04 11.08
N ASN A 351 12.45 4.72 9.96
CA ASN A 351 11.71 5.92 9.55
C ASN A 351 10.51 5.53 8.67
N SER A 352 9.68 6.50 8.29
CA SER A 352 8.50 6.30 7.41
C SER A 352 8.75 5.40 6.21
N GLY A 353 9.93 5.48 5.57
CA GLY A 353 10.30 4.64 4.44
C GLY A 353 10.13 3.13 4.68
N GLY A 354 10.39 2.66 5.90
CA GLY A 354 10.18 1.26 6.30
C GLY A 354 8.73 0.88 6.60
N PHE A 355 7.81 1.84 6.48
CA PHE A 355 6.38 1.73 6.81
C PHE A 355 5.47 2.30 5.72
N ASP A 356 5.99 2.73 4.56
CA ASP A 356 5.14 3.18 3.43
C ASP A 356 4.31 2.03 2.83
N GLN A 357 4.69 0.79 3.12
CA GLN A 357 4.04 -0.44 2.66
C GLN A 357 3.88 -1.47 3.78
N LEU A 358 2.86 -2.32 3.67
CA LEU A 358 2.57 -3.36 4.68
C LEU A 358 3.54 -4.55 4.63
N GLY A 359 4.02 -4.90 3.44
CA GLY A 359 4.99 -5.98 3.22
C GLY A 359 4.46 -7.40 3.44
N TYR A 360 5.37 -8.30 3.83
CA TYR A 360 5.16 -9.76 3.96
C TYR A 360 4.72 -10.45 2.68
N GLY A 361 5.10 -9.92 1.51
CA GLY A 361 4.59 -10.36 0.22
C GLY A 361 4.86 -11.83 -0.11
N THR A 362 5.99 -12.38 0.37
CA THR A 362 6.33 -13.80 0.19
C THR A 362 5.33 -14.72 0.89
N LEU A 363 4.81 -14.31 2.04
CA LEU A 363 3.73 -15.02 2.72
C LEU A 363 2.39 -14.78 2.00
N THR A 364 2.08 -13.52 1.71
CA THR A 364 0.70 -13.12 1.37
C THR A 364 0.32 -13.32 -0.10
N TYR A 365 1.26 -13.13 -1.03
CA TYR A 365 0.95 -13.11 -2.47
C TYR A 365 1.44 -14.34 -3.24
N THR A 366 2.30 -15.18 -2.65
CA THR A 366 2.76 -16.40 -3.31
C THR A 366 1.59 -17.32 -3.66
N LEU A 367 1.52 -17.75 -4.92
CA LEU A 367 0.46 -18.61 -5.45
C LEU A 367 0.88 -20.06 -5.70
N LYS A 368 2.15 -20.32 -6.01
CA LYS A 368 2.67 -21.67 -6.30
C LYS A 368 4.15 -21.82 -5.96
#